data_AF-A0A1V2Z974-F1
#
_entry.id   AF-A0A1V2Z974-F1
#
_cell.length_a   1.000
_cell.length_b   1.000
_cell.length_c   1.000
_cell.angle_alpha   90.00
_cell.angle_beta   90.00
_cell.angle_gamma   90.00
#
_symmetry.space_group_name_H-M   'P 1'
#
loop_
_entity.id
_entity.type
_entity.pdbx_description
1 polymer ?
#
loop_
_entity_poly.entity_id
_entity_poly.type
_entity_poly.pdbx_seq_one_letter_code
_entity_poly.pdbx_strand_id
1 'polypeptide(L)'
;MSAGTDDEVASEVYSVGIAAARLLRSAATGDRAAFALLFDRFGALFSASVAAVHSDAATRDRLCTEAFAEVWRRCPEGARSETPVLWLLEVLCETLGTSRALARRPMGTGLLALPCPDRELLLLAVAGRYTQPEIAALTGVGEPALRRILRDALTSLRGGAGDGRLTA
;
A
#
# COMPACT_ATOMS: atom_id res chain seq x y z
N MET A 1 -12.87 10.76 -27.93
CA MET A 1 -13.36 11.36 -26.67
C MET A 1 -12.56 10.92 -25.44
N SER A 2 -11.42 10.22 -25.57
CA SER A 2 -10.68 9.67 -24.41
C SER A 2 -9.62 10.59 -23.77
N ALA A 3 -9.27 11.72 -24.40
CA ALA A 3 -8.19 12.58 -23.91
C ALA A 3 -8.54 13.43 -22.66
N GLY A 4 -9.83 13.68 -22.40
CA GLY A 4 -10.26 14.50 -21.27
C GLY A 4 -10.27 13.76 -19.93
N THR A 5 -10.61 12.47 -19.94
CA THR A 5 -10.67 11.65 -18.71
C THR A 5 -9.28 11.33 -18.18
N ASP A 6 -8.31 11.04 -19.06
CA ASP A 6 -6.94 10.72 -18.63
C ASP A 6 -6.23 11.92 -17.96
N ASP A 7 -6.49 13.15 -18.43
CA ASP A 7 -5.91 14.38 -17.86
C ASP A 7 -6.54 14.75 -16.50
N GLU A 8 -7.86 14.58 -16.37
CA GLU A 8 -8.58 14.84 -15.13
C GLU A 8 -8.22 13.82 -14.03
N VAL A 9 -8.12 12.54 -14.39
CA VAL A 9 -7.67 11.46 -13.50
C VAL A 9 -6.22 11.66 -13.06
N ALA A 10 -5.33 12.05 -13.99
CA ALA A 10 -3.95 12.38 -13.64
C ALA A 10 -3.88 13.56 -12.65
N SER A 11 -4.67 14.61 -12.86
CA SER A 11 -4.76 15.77 -11.97
C SER A 11 -5.21 15.38 -10.55
N GLU A 12 -6.25 14.54 -10.44
CA GLU A 12 -6.74 14.05 -9.14
C GLU A 12 -5.68 13.22 -8.42
N VAL A 13 -4.97 12.35 -9.14
CA VAL A 13 -3.86 11.54 -8.62
C VAL A 13 -2.69 12.39 -8.14
N TYR A 14 -2.25 13.36 -8.93
CA TYR A 14 -1.21 14.30 -8.52
C TYR A 14 -1.65 15.08 -7.28
N SER A 15 -2.94 15.44 -7.18
CA SER A 15 -3.50 16.08 -6.00
C SER A 15 -3.41 15.19 -4.75
N VAL A 16 -3.59 13.87 -4.88
CA VAL A 16 -3.47 12.91 -3.78
C VAL A 16 -2.04 12.84 -3.28
N GLY A 17 -1.06 12.73 -4.18
CA GLY A 17 0.36 12.74 -3.83
C GLY A 17 0.80 14.04 -3.15
N ILE A 18 0.40 15.18 -3.71
CA ILE A 18 0.70 16.51 -3.14
C ILE A 18 0.07 16.68 -1.75
N ALA A 19 -1.19 16.25 -1.58
CA ALA A 19 -1.88 16.31 -0.31
C ALA A 19 -1.20 15.41 0.74
N ALA A 20 -0.82 14.19 0.38
CA ALA A 20 -0.06 13.29 1.26
C ALA A 20 1.24 13.94 1.72
N ALA A 21 2.03 14.51 0.80
CA ALA A 21 3.28 15.18 1.12
C ALA A 21 3.08 16.36 2.10
N ARG A 22 2.03 17.18 1.87
CA ARG A 22 1.70 18.32 2.73
C ARG A 22 1.28 17.88 4.12
N LEU A 23 0.38 16.90 4.21
CA LEU A 23 -0.10 16.36 5.49
C LEU A 23 1.02 15.70 6.29
N LEU A 24 1.92 14.95 5.64
CA LEU A 24 3.09 14.35 6.28
C LEU A 24 4.07 15.39 6.81
N ARG A 25 4.35 16.45 6.04
CA ARG A 25 5.18 17.57 6.51
C ARG A 25 4.59 18.27 7.74
N SER A 26 3.28 18.51 7.75
CA SER A 26 2.60 19.14 8.91
C SER A 26 2.57 18.19 10.11
N ALA A 27 2.24 16.91 9.90
CA ALA A 27 2.25 15.91 10.96
C ALA A 27 3.64 15.71 11.57
N ALA A 28 4.72 15.83 10.76
CA ALA A 28 6.10 15.76 11.23
C ALA A 28 6.48 16.88 12.22
N THR A 29 5.72 17.98 12.28
CA THR A 29 5.89 19.03 13.30
C THR A 29 5.05 18.81 14.55
N GLY A 30 4.37 17.66 14.66
CA GLY A 30 3.48 17.32 15.78
C GLY A 30 2.02 17.75 15.60
N ASP A 31 1.62 18.16 14.39
CA ASP A 31 0.23 18.54 14.09
C ASP A 31 -0.70 17.32 14.05
N ARG A 32 -1.50 17.16 15.11
CA ARG A 32 -2.47 16.06 15.24
C ARG A 32 -3.65 16.19 14.29
N ALA A 33 -4.05 17.41 13.92
CA ALA A 33 -5.16 17.63 13.01
C ALA A 33 -4.77 17.25 11.58
N ALA A 34 -3.56 17.61 11.16
CA ALA A 34 -3.01 17.16 9.88
C ALA A 34 -2.91 15.64 9.80
N PHE A 35 -2.51 15.00 10.89
CA PHE A 35 -2.47 13.54 10.94
C PHE A 35 -3.86 12.89 10.92
N ALA A 36 -4.86 13.49 11.56
CA ALA A 36 -6.24 13.03 11.46
C ALA A 36 -6.76 13.07 10.01
N LEU A 37 -6.48 14.15 9.27
CA LEU A 37 -6.82 14.24 7.85
C LEU A 37 -6.10 13.20 6.99
N LEU A 38 -4.85 12.88 7.34
CA LEU A 38 -4.10 11.80 6.70
C LEU A 38 -4.78 10.44 6.96
N PHE A 39 -5.16 10.19 8.21
CA PHE A 39 -5.90 8.99 8.60
C PHE A 39 -7.22 8.87 7.84
N ASP A 40 -8.03 9.92 7.79
CA ASP A 40 -9.33 9.91 7.10
C ASP A 40 -9.17 9.60 5.60
N ARG A 41 -8.11 10.13 4.97
CA ARG A 41 -7.84 9.93 3.55
C ARG A 41 -7.33 8.52 3.22
N PHE A 42 -6.43 7.98 4.04
CA PHE A 42 -5.74 6.71 3.74
C PHE A 42 -6.26 5.51 4.54
N GLY A 43 -7.13 5.73 5.53
CA GLY A 43 -7.62 4.69 6.44
C GLY A 43 -8.36 3.58 5.71
N ALA A 44 -9.18 3.93 4.71
CA ALA A 44 -9.92 2.94 3.95
C ALA A 44 -9.00 2.12 3.01
N LEU A 45 -7.90 2.70 2.52
CA LEU A 45 -6.86 1.97 1.77
C LEU A 45 -6.12 1.00 2.69
N PHE A 46 -5.70 1.46 3.88
CA PHE A 46 -5.00 0.62 4.85
C PHE A 46 -5.90 -0.54 5.31
N SER A 47 -7.15 -0.26 5.65
CA SER A 47 -8.13 -1.28 6.06
C SER A 47 -8.35 -2.34 4.98
N ALA A 48 -8.53 -1.93 3.72
CA ALA A 48 -8.68 -2.86 2.59
C ALA A 48 -7.42 -3.73 2.39
N SER A 49 -6.24 -3.11 2.44
CA SER A 49 -4.95 -3.80 2.33
C SER A 49 -4.72 -4.83 3.43
N VAL A 50 -5.02 -4.48 4.68
CA VAL A 50 -4.91 -5.40 5.82
C VAL A 50 -5.91 -6.54 5.68
N ALA A 51 -7.15 -6.24 5.24
CA ALA A 51 -8.19 -7.25 5.00
C ALA A 51 -7.87 -8.22 3.86
N ALA A 52 -7.07 -7.81 2.88
CA ALA A 52 -6.59 -8.68 1.81
C ALA A 52 -5.61 -9.77 2.33
N VAL A 53 -5.01 -9.56 3.51
CA VAL A 53 -3.94 -10.40 4.06
C VAL A 53 -4.37 -11.17 5.31
N HIS A 54 -5.28 -10.60 6.10
CA HIS A 54 -5.74 -11.13 7.38
C HIS A 54 -7.27 -11.20 7.43
N SER A 55 -7.83 -12.35 7.81
CA SER A 55 -9.28 -12.56 7.91
C SER A 55 -9.87 -12.16 9.27
N ASP A 56 -9.11 -12.31 10.35
CA ASP A 56 -9.57 -12.01 11.72
C ASP A 56 -9.75 -10.50 11.96
N ALA A 57 -10.95 -10.08 12.35
CA ALA A 57 -11.30 -8.66 12.54
C ALA A 57 -10.46 -7.99 13.65
N ALA A 58 -10.28 -8.65 14.80
CA ALA A 58 -9.54 -8.07 15.91
C ALA A 58 -8.06 -7.83 15.54
N THR A 59 -7.47 -8.73 14.76
CA THR A 59 -6.11 -8.56 14.24
C THR A 59 -6.05 -7.46 13.18
N ARG A 60 -7.05 -7.33 12.31
CA ARG A 60 -7.10 -6.25 11.31
C ARG A 60 -7.11 -4.87 11.96
N ASP A 61 -7.94 -4.66 12.98
CA ASP A 61 -8.07 -3.37 13.67
C ASP A 61 -6.77 -2.99 14.40
N ARG A 62 -6.14 -3.98 15.06
CA ARG A 62 -4.84 -3.82 15.71
C ARG A 62 -3.77 -3.41 14.70
N LEU A 63 -3.67 -4.12 13.57
CA LEU A 63 -2.66 -3.84 12.53
C LEU A 63 -2.87 -2.46 11.89
N CYS A 64 -4.11 -2.03 11.65
CA CYS A 64 -4.37 -0.68 11.17
C CYS A 64 -3.89 0.37 12.17
N THR A 65 -4.18 0.15 13.46
CA THR A 65 -3.74 1.05 14.54
C THR A 65 -2.22 1.10 14.65
N GLU A 66 -1.56 -0.05 14.63
CA GLU A 66 -0.09 -0.16 14.64
C GLU A 66 0.54 0.53 13.43
N ALA A 67 -0.01 0.32 12.23
CA ALA A 67 0.51 0.94 11.01
C ALA A 67 0.40 2.46 11.06
N PHE A 68 -0.73 3.03 11.50
CA PHE A 68 -0.84 4.48 11.64
C PHE A 68 0.02 5.03 12.78
N ALA A 69 0.18 4.31 13.89
CA ALA A 69 1.13 4.71 14.94
C ALA A 69 2.57 4.77 14.41
N GLU A 70 2.94 3.83 13.55
CA GLU A 70 4.25 3.78 12.89
C GLU A 70 4.41 4.92 11.87
N VAL A 71 3.37 5.21 11.07
CA VAL A 71 3.35 6.39 10.18
C VAL A 71 3.59 7.66 10.98
N TRP A 72 2.90 7.85 12.12
CA TRP A 72 3.10 9.01 12.99
C TRP A 72 4.55 9.11 13.48
N ARG A 73 5.10 8.01 13.99
CA ARG A 73 6.48 7.94 14.50
C ARG A 73 7.52 8.30 13.44
N ARG A 74 7.26 7.94 12.18
CA ARG A 74 8.17 8.14 11.04
C ARG A 74 7.73 9.27 10.10
N CYS A 75 6.79 10.13 10.51
CA CYS A 75 6.37 11.28 9.69
C CYS A 75 7.54 12.12 9.13
N PRO A 76 8.66 12.36 9.85
CA PRO A 76 9.81 13.07 9.29
C PRO A 76 10.48 12.37 8.09
N GLU A 77 10.42 11.05 7.99
CA GLU A 77 10.90 10.29 6.83
C GLU A 77 9.96 10.50 5.65
N GLY A 78 8.66 10.26 5.86
CA GLY A 78 7.64 10.45 4.83
C GLY A 78 7.53 11.88 4.32
N ALA A 79 7.77 12.87 5.18
CA ALA A 79 7.82 14.29 4.84
C ALA A 79 8.91 14.64 3.82
N ARG A 80 9.97 13.83 3.73
CA ARG A 80 11.11 13.97 2.80
C ARG A 80 11.00 13.05 1.58
N SER A 81 10.02 12.16 1.55
CA SER A 81 9.84 11.21 0.45
C SER A 81 9.33 11.92 -0.81
N GLU A 82 9.92 11.57 -1.96
CA GLU A 82 9.46 11.99 -3.28
C GLU A 82 8.18 11.26 -3.69
N THR A 83 7.92 10.09 -3.09
CA THR A 83 6.75 9.22 -3.35
C THR A 83 6.00 8.96 -2.04
N PRO A 84 5.33 9.97 -1.46
CA PRO A 84 4.74 9.89 -0.12
C PRO A 84 3.68 8.79 0.02
N VAL A 85 2.95 8.50 -1.05
CA VAL A 85 1.94 7.41 -1.06
C VAL A 85 2.60 6.04 -1.05
N LEU A 86 3.71 5.87 -1.79
CA LEU A 86 4.48 4.63 -1.75
C LEU A 86 5.09 4.42 -0.36
N TRP A 87 5.67 5.48 0.23
CA TRP A 87 6.20 5.42 1.59
C TRP A 87 5.14 5.03 2.63
N LEU A 88 3.91 5.53 2.53
CA LEU A 88 2.80 5.11 3.42
C LEU A 88 2.54 3.60 3.31
N LEU A 89 2.58 3.04 2.10
CA LEU A 89 2.36 1.62 1.86
C LEU A 89 3.55 0.77 2.30
N GLU A 90 4.77 1.28 2.17
CA GLU A 90 5.97 0.63 2.71
C GLU A 90 5.85 0.46 4.22
N VAL A 91 5.48 1.53 4.95
CA VAL A 91 5.24 1.46 6.40
C VAL A 91 4.16 0.44 6.74
N LEU A 92 3.06 0.39 5.97
CA LEU A 92 2.01 -0.61 6.14
C LEU A 92 2.54 -2.04 5.93
N CYS A 93 3.26 -2.28 4.84
CA CYS A 93 3.84 -3.57 4.52
C CYS A 93 4.85 -4.05 5.56
N GLU A 94 5.71 -3.16 6.05
CA GLU A 94 6.66 -3.44 7.13
C GLU A 94 5.95 -3.82 8.43
N THR A 95 4.85 -3.11 8.75
CA THR A 95 3.99 -3.46 9.91
C THR A 95 3.39 -4.84 9.75
N LEU A 96 2.81 -5.15 8.58
CA LEU A 96 2.25 -6.46 8.26
C LEU A 96 3.29 -7.59 8.33
N GLY A 97 4.51 -7.32 7.85
CA GLY A 97 5.63 -8.27 7.88
C GLY A 97 6.11 -8.57 9.29
N THR A 98 6.26 -7.53 10.12
CA THR A 98 6.72 -7.65 11.52
C THR A 98 5.75 -8.48 12.37
N SER A 99 4.45 -8.17 12.28
CA SER A 99 3.42 -8.91 13.03
C SER A 99 3.29 -10.38 12.58
N ARG A 100 3.61 -10.69 11.31
CA ARG A 100 3.72 -12.07 10.84
C ARG A 100 4.99 -12.78 11.30
N ALA A 101 6.13 -12.10 11.41
CA ALA A 101 7.36 -12.70 11.93
C ALA A 101 7.18 -13.23 13.36
N LEU A 102 6.35 -12.55 14.16
CA LEU A 102 5.95 -13.01 15.49
C LEU A 102 5.01 -14.23 15.44
N ALA A 103 4.28 -14.42 14.34
CA ALA A 103 3.36 -15.53 14.10
C ALA A 103 4.02 -16.75 13.41
N ARG A 104 5.20 -17.20 13.87
CA ARG A 104 5.84 -18.53 13.71
C ARG A 104 5.80 -19.30 12.37
N ARG A 105 5.35 -18.75 11.24
CA ARG A 105 5.40 -19.41 9.92
C ARG A 105 6.59 -18.89 9.09
N PRO A 106 7.42 -19.78 8.51
CA PRO A 106 8.47 -19.37 7.58
C PRO A 106 7.85 -18.65 6.37
N MET A 107 8.57 -17.65 5.84
CA MET A 107 8.18 -16.98 4.60
C MET A 107 7.97 -18.02 3.50
N GLY A 108 6.83 -17.96 2.82
CA GLY A 108 6.54 -18.93 1.76
C GLY A 108 5.19 -18.68 1.12
N THR A 109 5.24 -18.18 -0.11
CA THR A 109 4.12 -17.98 -1.06
C THR A 109 3.06 -16.95 -0.64
N GLY A 110 2.84 -15.94 -1.48
CA GLY A 110 1.81 -14.91 -1.22
C GLY A 110 2.25 -13.47 -1.53
N LEU A 111 1.29 -12.54 -1.39
CA LEU A 111 1.43 -11.11 -1.64
C LEU A 111 2.61 -10.46 -0.90
N LEU A 112 2.86 -10.86 0.35
CA LEU A 112 3.90 -10.25 1.19
C LEU A 112 5.33 -10.68 0.86
N ALA A 113 5.52 -11.75 0.07
CA ALA A 113 6.84 -12.23 -0.32
C ALA A 113 7.44 -11.45 -1.50
N LEU A 114 6.65 -10.57 -2.14
CA LEU A 114 7.11 -9.72 -3.23
C LEU A 114 8.09 -8.65 -2.70
N PRO A 115 9.15 -8.31 -3.46
CA PRO A 115 10.07 -7.22 -3.09
C PRO A 115 9.35 -5.87 -3.13
N CYS A 116 9.93 -4.85 -2.48
CA CYS A 116 9.52 -3.46 -2.72
C CYS A 116 10.00 -3.04 -4.12
N PRO A 117 9.20 -2.31 -4.93
CA PRO A 117 7.85 -1.80 -4.64
C PRO A 117 6.71 -2.74 -5.07
N ASP A 118 7.02 -3.93 -5.60
CA ASP A 118 6.06 -4.84 -6.24
C ASP A 118 4.86 -5.18 -5.34
N ARG A 119 5.11 -5.37 -4.04
CA ARG A 119 4.08 -5.65 -3.04
C ARG A 119 3.15 -4.45 -2.82
N GLU A 120 3.72 -3.26 -2.67
CA GLU A 120 3.00 -2.01 -2.42
C GLU A 120 2.10 -1.66 -3.61
N LEU A 121 2.60 -1.86 -4.83
CA LEU A 121 1.86 -1.67 -6.07
C LEU A 121 0.67 -2.65 -6.18
N LEU A 122 0.88 -3.92 -5.83
CA LEU A 122 -0.20 -4.90 -5.86
C LEU A 122 -1.26 -4.61 -4.78
N LEU A 123 -0.87 -4.09 -3.61
CA LEU A 123 -1.85 -3.66 -2.59
C LEU A 123 -2.71 -2.50 -3.06
N LEU A 124 -2.15 -1.51 -3.77
CA LEU A 124 -2.95 -0.45 -4.39
C LEU A 124 -3.97 -1.01 -5.39
N ALA A 125 -3.53 -1.97 -6.22
CA ALA A 125 -4.38 -2.61 -7.21
C ALA A 125 -5.50 -3.45 -6.57
N VAL A 126 -5.18 -4.23 -5.53
CA VAL A 126 -6.15 -5.11 -4.83
C VAL A 126 -7.15 -4.31 -4.00
N ALA A 127 -6.73 -3.18 -3.42
CA ALA A 127 -7.65 -2.29 -2.72
C ALA A 127 -8.75 -1.72 -3.64
N GLY A 128 -8.57 -1.81 -4.97
CA GLY A 128 -9.60 -1.50 -5.97
C GLY A 128 -9.95 -0.02 -6.08
N ARG A 129 -9.17 0.86 -5.45
CA ARG A 129 -9.42 2.31 -5.43
C ARG A 129 -8.65 3.07 -6.51
N TYR A 130 -7.67 2.43 -7.15
CA TYR A 130 -6.80 3.07 -8.12
C TYR A 130 -6.63 2.21 -9.38
N THR A 131 -6.73 2.83 -10.55
CA THR A 131 -6.46 2.19 -11.85
C THR A 131 -4.95 2.07 -12.09
N GLN A 132 -4.53 1.25 -13.06
CA GLN A 132 -3.11 1.09 -13.41
C GLN A 132 -2.38 2.40 -13.75
N PRO A 133 -2.93 3.31 -14.58
CA PRO A 133 -2.31 4.61 -14.83
C PRO A 133 -2.24 5.48 -13.57
N GLU A 134 -3.26 5.42 -12.70
CA GLU A 134 -3.26 6.15 -11.42
C GLU A 134 -2.18 5.63 -10.47
N ILE A 135 -2.02 4.31 -10.35
CA ILE A 135 -0.96 3.71 -9.55
C ILE A 135 0.41 4.12 -10.08
N ALA A 136 0.61 4.12 -11.40
CA ALA A 136 1.86 4.56 -12.01
C ALA A 136 2.18 6.03 -11.67
N ALA A 137 1.19 6.92 -11.77
CA ALA A 137 1.35 8.33 -11.43
C ALA A 137 1.57 8.57 -9.93
N LEU A 138 0.92 7.81 -9.04
CA LEU A 138 1.09 7.90 -7.58
C LEU A 138 2.46 7.45 -7.09
N THR A 139 3.06 6.49 -7.79
CA THR A 139 4.25 5.76 -7.32
C THR A 139 5.51 6.12 -8.09
N GLY A 140 5.38 6.84 -9.21
CA GLY A 140 6.48 7.12 -10.14
C GLY A 140 6.94 5.89 -10.93
N VAL A 141 6.32 4.72 -10.72
CA VAL A 141 6.64 3.48 -11.44
C VAL A 141 5.96 3.50 -12.79
N GLY A 142 6.74 3.39 -13.87
CA GLY A 142 6.18 3.36 -15.22
C GLY A 142 5.15 2.25 -15.42
N GLU A 143 4.04 2.56 -16.09
CA GLU A 143 2.93 1.64 -16.32
C GLU A 143 3.32 0.27 -16.93
N PRO A 144 4.30 0.18 -17.88
CA PRO A 144 4.77 -1.12 -18.38
C PRO A 144 5.40 -1.99 -17.29
N ALA A 145 6.14 -1.39 -16.36
CA ALA A 145 6.72 -2.09 -15.22
C ALA A 145 5.63 -2.56 -14.27
N LEU A 146 4.64 -1.71 -13.97
CA LEU A 146 3.48 -2.07 -13.15
C LEU A 146 2.72 -3.27 -13.73
N ARG A 147 2.41 -3.27 -15.03
CA ARG A 147 1.73 -4.41 -15.68
C ARG A 147 2.50 -5.72 -15.58
N ARG A 148 3.83 -5.65 -15.74
CA ARG A 148 4.70 -6.81 -15.59
C ARG A 148 4.63 -7.32 -14.15
N ILE A 149 4.80 -6.44 -13.16
CA ILE A 149 4.73 -6.76 -11.74
C ILE A 149 3.40 -7.40 -11.36
N LEU A 150 2.27 -6.81 -11.75
CA LEU A 150 0.94 -7.36 -11.46
C LEU A 150 0.77 -8.76 -12.07
N ARG A 151 1.26 -8.97 -13.30
CA ARG A 151 1.21 -10.29 -13.95
C ARG A 151 2.08 -11.31 -13.21
N ASP A 152 3.32 -10.96 -12.89
CA ASP A 152 4.27 -11.84 -12.21
C ASP A 152 3.75 -12.22 -10.82
N ALA A 153 3.20 -11.24 -10.10
CA ALA A 153 2.61 -11.43 -8.78
C ALA A 153 1.36 -12.31 -8.82
N LEU A 154 0.43 -12.08 -9.76
CA LEU A 154 -0.74 -12.95 -9.94
C LEU A 154 -0.34 -14.38 -10.35
N THR A 155 0.72 -14.53 -11.13
CA THR A 155 1.26 -15.84 -11.51
C THR A 155 1.86 -16.56 -10.30
N SER A 156 2.63 -15.85 -9.48
CA SER A 156 3.17 -16.37 -8.22
C SER A 156 2.07 -16.78 -7.23
N LEU A 157 1.03 -15.96 -7.08
CA LEU A 157 -0.14 -16.27 -6.25
C LEU A 157 -0.90 -17.51 -6.73
N ARG A 158 -1.07 -17.66 -8.06
CA ARG A 158 -1.69 -18.85 -8.66
C ARG A 158 -0.83 -20.09 -8.54
N GLY A 159 0.49 -19.96 -8.71
CA GLY A 159 1.45 -21.05 -8.55
C GLY A 159 1.52 -21.59 -7.13
N GLY A 160 1.54 -20.69 -6.12
CA GLY A 160 1.49 -21.08 -4.70
C GLY A 160 0.15 -21.69 -4.27
N ALA A 161 -0.96 -21.29 -4.89
CA ALA A 161 -2.27 -21.92 -4.69
C ALA A 161 -2.40 -23.30 -5.36
N GLY A 162 -1.56 -23.61 -6.35
CA GLY A 162 -1.53 -24.89 -7.07
C GLY A 162 -0.78 -26.00 -6.35
N ASP A 163 0.09 -25.68 -5.38
CA ASP A 163 0.94 -26.66 -4.68
C ASP A 163 0.28 -27.24 -3.40
N GLY A 164 -0.96 -26.82 -3.10
CA GLY A 164 -1.75 -27.32 -1.95
C GLY A 164 -2.47 -28.64 -2.19
N ARG A 165 -2.31 -29.28 -3.36
CA ARG A 165 -2.88 -30.58 -3.68
C ARG A 165 -1.91 -31.35 -4.58
N LEU A 166 -1.19 -32.30 -3.99
CA LEU A 166 -0.92 -33.67 -4.49
C LEU A 166 0.30 -34.25 -3.78
N THR A 167 0.13 -34.72 -2.54
CA THR A 167 0.75 -35.98 -2.07
C THR A 167 -0.18 -36.61 -1.04
N ALA A 168 -0.46 -37.89 -1.28
CA ALA A 168 -1.34 -38.77 -0.53
C ALA A 168 -0.76 -39.16 0.83
#